data_AF-A0A835IT58-F1
#
_entry.id   AF-A0A835IT58-F1
#
_cell.length_a   1.000
_cell.length_b   1.000
_cell.length_c   1.000
_cell.angle_alpha   90.00
_cell.angle_beta   90.00
_cell.angle_gamma   90.00
#
_symmetry.space_group_name_H-M   'P 1'
#
loop_
_entity.id
_entity.type
_entity.pdbx_description
1 polymer ?
#
loop_
_entity_poly.entity_id
_entity_poly.type
_entity_poly.pdbx_seq_one_letter_code
_entity_poly.pdbx_strand_id
1 'polypeptide(L)'
;MRNTIKDEKIASKLDPADKKKIEDAIEAAIHWLDNNQLAEADEFEDKMKELESLCNPIITKMYQGAGADMGARMDEDGPSVGGGSGAGPGPKTEEVD
;
A
#
# COMPACT_ATOMS: atom_id res chain seq x y z
N MET A 1 5.93 8.75 3.67
CA MET A 1 4.77 9.37 2.99
C MET A 1 5.13 10.31 1.85
N ARG A 2 5.68 11.51 2.11
CA ARG A 2 6.03 12.48 1.05
C ARG A 2 6.88 11.90 -0.07
N ASN A 3 7.92 11.14 0.26
CA ASN A 3 8.78 10.53 -0.75
C ASN A 3 8.05 9.43 -1.54
N THR A 4 7.18 8.67 -0.88
CA THR A 4 6.36 7.62 -1.48
C THR A 4 5.48 8.17 -2.61
N ILE A 5 4.78 9.28 -2.39
CA ILE A 5 3.89 9.87 -3.42
C ILE A 5 4.64 10.66 -4.51
N LYS A 6 5.94 10.94 -4.29
CA LYS A 6 6.83 11.56 -5.28
C LYS A 6 7.53 10.52 -6.16
N ASP A 7 7.56 9.26 -5.74
CA ASP A 7 8.05 8.16 -6.57
C ASP A 7 7.14 8.02 -7.80
N GLU A 8 7.72 8.10 -9.00
CA GLU A 8 6.97 8.08 -10.26
C GLU A 8 6.11 6.82 -10.44
N LYS A 9 6.57 5.66 -9.94
CA LYS A 9 5.82 4.39 -10.04
C LYS A 9 4.58 4.37 -9.16
N ILE A 10 4.60 5.15 -8.08
CA ILE A 10 3.48 5.30 -7.16
C ILE A 10 2.57 6.43 -7.65
N ALA A 11 3.15 7.58 -7.97
CA ALA A 11 2.43 8.76 -8.44
C ALA A 11 1.59 8.49 -9.70
N SER A 12 2.09 7.66 -10.63
CA SER A 12 1.35 7.25 -11.83
C SER A 12 0.14 6.36 -11.56
N LYS A 13 0.05 5.74 -10.37
CA LYS A 13 -1.04 4.85 -9.96
C LYS A 13 -2.07 5.53 -9.07
N LEU A 14 -1.79 6.75 -8.63
CA LEU A 14 -2.70 7.57 -7.83
C LEU A 14 -3.51 8.46 -8.77
N ASP A 15 -4.82 8.52 -8.56
CA ASP A 15 -5.61 9.54 -9.23
C ASP A 15 -5.22 10.94 -8.72
N PRO A 16 -5.35 11.99 -9.56
CA PRO A 16 -4.90 13.33 -9.20
C PRO A 16 -5.56 13.89 -7.93
N ALA A 17 -6.82 13.50 -7.66
CA ALA A 17 -7.54 13.97 -6.49
C ALA A 17 -6.99 13.35 -5.20
N ASP A 18 -6.76 12.04 -5.21
CA ASP A 18 -6.18 11.32 -4.07
C ASP A 18 -4.71 11.74 -3.85
N LYS A 19 -3.93 11.97 -4.92
CA LYS A 19 -2.59 12.56 -4.80
C LYS A 19 -2.62 13.93 -4.12
N LYS A 20 -3.49 14.84 -4.59
CA LYS A 20 -3.62 16.19 -4.02
C LYS A 20 -4.01 16.14 -2.55
N LYS A 21 -4.96 15.27 -2.16
CA LYS A 21 -5.36 15.10 -0.75
C LYS A 21 -4.17 14.72 0.14
N ILE A 22 -3.31 13.81 -0.32
CA ILE A 22 -2.12 13.42 0.45
C ILE A 22 -1.13 14.59 0.54
N GLU A 23 -0.90 15.33 -0.56
CA GLU A 23 -0.03 16.50 -0.57
C GLU A 23 -0.51 17.57 0.42
N ASP A 24 -1.80 17.94 0.35
CA ASP A 24 -2.44 18.90 1.25
C ASP A 24 -2.32 18.45 2.72
N ALA A 25 -2.56 17.17 3.01
CA ALA A 25 -2.47 16.63 4.37
C ALA A 25 -1.03 16.67 4.93
N ILE A 26 -0.03 16.38 4.08
CA ILE A 26 1.39 16.48 4.46
C ILE A 26 1.77 17.92 4.73
N GLU A 27 1.33 18.86 3.89
CA GLU A 27 1.59 20.29 4.10
C GLU A 27 0.95 20.81 5.39
N ALA A 28 -0.31 20.43 5.65
CA ALA A 28 -0.98 20.76 6.90
C ALA A 28 -0.27 20.17 8.13
N ALA A 29 0.21 18.93 8.05
CA ALA A 29 0.98 18.31 9.13
C ALA A 29 2.31 19.04 9.38
N ILE A 30 3.02 19.46 8.33
CA ILE A 30 4.27 20.24 8.47
C ILE A 30 3.98 21.60 9.09
N HIS A 31 2.96 22.31 8.61
CA HIS A 31 2.53 23.58 9.21
C HIS A 31 2.19 23.42 10.69
N TRP A 32 1.52 22.31 11.04
CA TRP A 32 1.23 22.02 12.43
C TRP A 32 2.52 21.79 13.22
N LEU A 33 3.46 20.97 12.73
CA LEU A 33 4.75 20.72 13.40
C LEU A 33 5.56 22.01 13.62
N ASP A 34 5.59 22.91 12.62
CA ASP A 34 6.32 24.18 12.71
C ASP A 34 5.75 25.11 13.79
N ASN A 35 4.43 25.07 14.01
CA ASN A 35 3.76 25.89 15.02
C ASN A 35 3.65 25.23 16.40
N ASN A 36 3.88 23.91 16.49
CA ASN A 36 3.66 23.11 17.69
C ASN A 36 4.92 22.33 18.10
N GLN A 37 6.10 22.97 18.01
CA GLN A 37 7.39 22.33 18.33
C GLN A 37 7.53 21.89 19.80
N LEU A 38 6.69 22.42 20.69
CA LEU A 38 6.64 22.10 22.12
C LEU A 38 5.38 21.33 22.52
N ALA A 39 4.67 20.73 21.55
CA ALA A 39 3.52 19.89 21.82
C ALA A 39 3.89 18.67 22.67
N GLU A 40 2.89 18.10 23.33
CA GLU A 40 3.06 16.88 24.10
C GLU A 40 3.12 15.64 23.18
N ALA A 41 3.64 14.53 23.72
CA ALA A 41 3.86 13.32 22.93
C ALA A 41 2.55 12.76 22.36
N ASP A 42 1.46 12.84 23.11
CA ASP A 42 0.12 12.46 22.69
C ASP A 42 -0.40 13.33 21.54
N GLU A 43 -0.16 14.65 21.57
CA GLU A 43 -0.53 15.55 20.47
C GLU A 43 0.23 15.23 19.17
N PHE A 44 1.53 14.91 19.26
CA PHE A 44 2.32 14.45 18.11
C PHE A 44 1.82 13.11 17.57
N GLU A 45 1.49 12.17 18.45
CA GLU A 45 0.92 10.87 18.07
C GLU A 45 -0.43 11.03 17.37
N ASP A 46 -1.30 11.89 17.90
CA ASP A 46 -2.62 12.14 17.32
C ASP A 46 -2.49 12.79 15.95
N LYS A 47 -1.57 13.75 15.78
CA LYS A 47 -1.30 14.35 14.46
C LYS A 47 -0.74 13.32 13.47
N MET A 48 0.12 12.41 13.93
CA MET A 48 0.63 11.32 13.11
C MET A 48 -0.50 10.37 12.69
N LYS A 49 -1.35 9.95 13.61
CA LYS A 49 -2.52 9.07 13.34
C LYS A 49 -3.49 9.73 12.37
N GLU A 50 -3.75 11.03 12.51
CA GLU A 50 -4.58 11.79 11.58
C GLU A 50 -4.02 11.70 10.14
N LEU A 51 -2.72 11.96 9.97
CA LEU A 51 -2.06 11.88 8.67
C LEU A 51 -2.11 10.45 8.10
N GLU A 52 -1.84 9.44 8.92
CA GLU A 52 -1.89 8.03 8.52
C GLU A 52 -3.30 7.59 8.12
N SER A 53 -4.33 8.04 8.85
CA SER A 53 -5.73 7.70 8.57
C SER A 53 -6.20 8.14 7.18
N LEU A 54 -5.63 9.24 6.68
CA LEU A 54 -5.88 9.76 5.33
C LEU A 54 -5.04 9.02 4.29
N CYS A 55 -3.77 8.76 4.60
CA CYS A 55 -2.81 8.20 3.67
C CYS A 55 -2.98 6.69 3.43
N ASN A 56 -3.23 5.93 4.49
CA ASN A 56 -3.25 4.46 4.44
C ASN A 56 -4.36 3.92 3.51
N PRO A 57 -5.62 4.40 3.56
CA PRO A 57 -6.67 3.90 2.66
C PRO A 57 -6.34 4.14 1.18
N ILE A 58 -5.72 5.28 0.86
CA ILE A 58 -5.34 5.64 -0.51
C ILE A 58 -4.22 4.71 -1.02
N ILE A 59 -3.20 4.48 -0.19
CA ILE A 59 -2.12 3.55 -0.52
C ILE A 59 -2.65 2.12 -0.69
N THR A 60 -3.53 1.66 0.20
CA THR A 60 -4.15 0.33 0.10
C THR A 60 -4.94 0.19 -1.20
N LYS A 61 -5.78 1.18 -1.55
CA LYS A 61 -6.53 1.22 -2.81
C LYS A 61 -5.60 1.17 -4.03
N MET A 62 -4.47 1.86 -3.99
CA MET A 62 -3.46 1.82 -5.06
C MET A 62 -2.84 0.42 -5.22
N TYR A 63 -2.46 -0.25 -4.13
CA TYR A 63 -1.91 -1.61 -4.20
C TYR A 63 -2.96 -2.63 -4.67
N GLN A 64 -4.22 -2.49 -4.26
CA GLN A 64 -5.32 -3.33 -4.71
C GLN A 64 -5.62 -3.12 -6.20
N GLY A 65 -5.61 -1.88 -6.67
CA GLY A 65 -5.75 -1.56 -8.10
C GLY A 65 -4.59 -2.06 -8.95
N ALA A 66 -3.36 -2.04 -8.42
CA ALA A 66 -2.19 -2.59 -9.09
C ALA A 66 -2.16 -4.14 -9.15
N GLY A 67 -2.86 -4.81 -8.23
CA GLY A 67 -3.00 -6.28 -8.23
C GLY A 67 -3.94 -6.80 -9.32
N ALA A 68 -4.93 -6.00 -9.72
CA ALA A 68 -5.86 -6.37 -10.81
C ALA A 68 -5.19 -6.40 -12.19
N ASP A 69 -4.14 -5.59 -12.42
CA ASP A 69 -3.36 -5.56 -13.67
C ASP A 69 -2.33 -6.72 -13.75
N MET A 70 -1.96 -7.30 -12.61
CA MET A 70 -1.08 -8.48 -12.52
C MET A 70 -1.83 -9.81 -12.68
N GLY A 71 -3.15 -9.84 -12.45
CA GLY A 71 -3.98 -11.06 -12.56
C GLY A 71 -4.44 -11.37 -13.98
N ALA A 72 -4.43 -10.38 -14.88
CA ALA A 72 -4.92 -10.51 -16.26
C ALA A 72 -3.85 -10.94 -17.28
N ARG A 73 -2.65 -11.33 -16.82
CA ARG A 73 -1.55 -11.83 -17.69
C ARG A 73 -1.17 -13.30 -17.46
N MET A 74 -2.08 -14.08 -16.85
CA MET A 74 -2.00 -15.54 -16.81
C MET A 74 -3.11 -16.16 -17.65
N ASP A 75 -3.28 -15.71 -18.89
CA ASP A 75 -3.96 -16.49 -19.92
C ASP A 75 -3.31 -16.19 -21.28
N GLU A 76 -3.11 -17.26 -22.05
CA GLU A 76 -2.62 -17.31 -23.45
C GLU A 76 -1.09 -17.16 -23.69
N ASP A 77 -0.35 -18.26 -23.46
CA ASP A 77 0.23 -19.10 -24.54
C ASP A 77 1.41 -19.97 -24.06
N GLY A 78 1.15 -21.27 -23.85
CA GLY A 78 2.17 -22.29 -23.66
C GLY A 78 1.58 -23.69 -23.39
N PRO A 79 1.78 -24.69 -24.27
CA PRO A 79 1.07 -25.97 -24.18
C PRO A 79 1.75 -27.01 -23.28
N SER A 80 0.89 -27.86 -22.70
CA SER A 80 1.13 -29.26 -22.31
C SER A 80 1.86 -29.56 -20.98
N VAL A 81 1.07 -29.99 -19.99
CA VAL A 81 1.07 -31.34 -19.38
C VAL A 81 -0.19 -31.35 -18.50
N GLY A 82 -1.24 -32.12 -18.73
CA GLY A 82 -1.21 -33.56 -18.97
C GLY A 82 -1.65 -34.28 -17.69
N GLY A 83 -2.96 -34.28 -17.42
CA GLY A 83 -3.69 -35.37 -16.77
C GLY A 83 -3.54 -35.59 -15.25
N GLY A 84 -4.69 -35.75 -14.60
CA GLY A 84 -4.84 -36.80 -13.57
C GLY A 84 -5.11 -36.34 -12.15
N SER A 85 -6.41 -36.34 -11.80
CA SER A 85 -7.01 -36.86 -10.56
C SER A 85 -6.09 -37.18 -9.37
N GLY A 86 -6.35 -36.57 -8.21
CA GLY A 86 -5.80 -37.03 -6.95
C GLY A 86 -6.20 -36.21 -5.74
N ALA A 87 -7.35 -36.53 -5.15
CA ALA A 87 -7.72 -36.11 -3.81
C ALA A 87 -6.72 -36.65 -2.76
N GLY A 88 -6.30 -35.82 -1.80
CA GLY A 88 -5.57 -36.28 -0.62
C GLY A 88 -5.13 -35.12 0.31
N PRO A 89 -5.27 -35.24 1.64
CA PRO A 89 -4.98 -34.17 2.60
C PRO A 89 -3.47 -34.02 2.86
N GLY A 90 -3.01 -32.83 3.24
CA GLY A 90 -1.63 -32.60 3.76
C GLY A 90 -1.43 -33.18 5.16
N PRO A 91 -0.56 -32.64 6.04
CA PRO A 91 0.76 -31.98 5.92
C PRO A 91 1.84 -32.77 6.71
N LYS A 92 3.17 -32.51 6.57
CA LYS A 92 4.19 -32.65 7.66
C LYS A 92 5.41 -31.75 7.39
N THR A 93 5.65 -30.81 8.28
CA THR A 93 6.90 -30.07 8.45
C THR A 93 8.01 -31.04 8.86
N GLU A 94 9.12 -31.06 8.14
CA GLU A 94 10.33 -31.78 8.55
C GLU A 94 11.28 -30.79 9.23
N GLU A 95 11.64 -31.13 10.46
CA GLU A 95 12.53 -30.37 11.32
C GLU A 95 13.92 -30.30 10.70
N VAL A 96 14.53 -29.12 10.82
CA VAL A 96 15.93 -28.87 10.46
C VAL A 96 16.81 -29.63 11.46
N ASP A 97 17.73 -30.43 10.94
CA ASP A 97 18.97 -30.85 11.63
C ASP A 97 20.13 -30.10 10.98
#